data_AF-A0A937Q5P5-F1
#
_entry.id   AF-A0A937Q5P5-F1
#
_cell.length_a   1.000
_cell.length_b   1.000
_cell.length_c   1.000
_cell.angle_alpha   90.00
_cell.angle_beta   90.00
_cell.angle_gamma   90.00
#
_symmetry.space_group_name_H-M   'P 1'
#
loop_
_entity.id
_entity.type
_entity.pdbx_description
1 polymer ?
#
loop_
_entity_poly.entity_id
_entity_poly.type
_entity_poly.pdbx_seq_one_letter_code
_entity_poly.pdbx_strand_id
1 'polypeptide(L)' 'MTNLKTKKLHERALDGVKVLEYCSMVSGPYCAKIMADLGAEVIKIEPPVDGDPARRM' A
#
# COMPACT_ATOMS: atom_id res chain seq x y z
N MET A 1 13.03 -25.19 -28.46
CA MET A 1 12.15 -23.99 -28.48
C MET A 1 11.49 -23.86 -27.12
N THR A 2 12.21 -23.28 -26.16
CA THR A 2 11.77 -23.16 -24.76
C THR A 2 10.87 -21.93 -24.65
N ASN A 3 9.57 -22.13 -24.50
CA ASN A 3 8.63 -21.04 -24.21
C ASN A 3 8.72 -20.72 -22.72
N LEU A 4 9.75 -19.95 -22.34
CA LEU A 4 9.81 -19.25 -21.06
C LEU A 4 8.72 -18.17 -21.08
N LYS A 5 7.46 -18.56 -20.87
CA LYS A 5 6.49 -17.63 -20.28
C LYS A 5 7.08 -17.22 -18.94
N THR A 6 7.59 -16.00 -18.89
CA THR A 6 8.20 -15.34 -17.73
C THR A 6 7.58 -15.83 -16.43
N LYS A 7 8.28 -16.73 -15.74
CA LYS A 7 7.95 -17.12 -14.38
C LYS A 7 8.05 -15.84 -13.57
N LYS A 8 6.92 -15.24 -13.21
CA LYS A 8 6.84 -13.98 -12.46
C LYS A 8 7.69 -14.19 -11.21
N LEU A 9 8.83 -13.51 -11.14
CA LEU A 9 9.82 -13.70 -10.08
C LEU A 9 9.21 -13.12 -8.80
N HIS A 10 8.72 -14.03 -7.96
CA HIS A 10 8.13 -13.83 -6.63
C HIS A 10 6.98 -12.81 -6.58
N GLU A 11 5.74 -13.31 -6.62
CA GLU A 11 4.58 -12.52 -6.21
C GLU A 11 4.70 -12.20 -4.72
N ARG A 12 4.72 -10.91 -4.37
CA ARG A 12 4.65 -10.48 -2.97
C ARG A 12 3.26 -10.85 -2.43
N ALA A 13 3.17 -11.02 -1.11
CA ALA A 13 1.98 -11.60 -0.48
C ALA A 13 0.66 -10.87 -0.80
N LEU A 14 0.71 -9.58 -1.13
CA LEU A 14 -0.44 -8.75 -1.47
C LEU A 14 -0.37 -8.15 -2.89
N ASP A 15 0.42 -8.73 -3.80
CA ASP A 15 0.43 -8.29 -5.20
C ASP A 15 -0.98 -8.36 -5.81
N GLY A 16 -1.41 -7.28 -6.46
CA GLY A 16 -2.73 -7.16 -7.09
C GLY A 16 -3.87 -6.77 -6.14
N VAL A 17 -3.61 -6.64 -4.84
CA VAL A 17 -4.57 -6.11 -3.87
C VAL A 17 -4.55 -4.58 -3.91
N LYS A 18 -5.74 -3.95 -3.89
CA LYS A 18 -5.89 -2.50 -3.72
C LYS A 18 -6.50 -2.20 -2.35
N VAL A 19 -5.94 -1.23 -1.63
CA VAL A 19 -6.36 -0.84 -0.28
C VAL A 19 -6.65 0.66 -0.25
N LEU A 20 -7.83 1.03 0.26
CA LEU A 20 -8.14 2.41 0.63
C LEU A 20 -7.86 2.58 2.13
N GLU A 21 -6.96 3.50 2.47
CA GLU A 21 -6.53 3.80 3.85
C GLU A 21 -7.13 5.14 4.27
N TYR A 22 -7.88 5.17 5.38
CA TYR A 22 -8.62 6.36 5.85
C TYR A 22 -8.43 6.67 7.35
N CYS A 23 -7.46 6.03 7.99
CA CYS A 23 -7.08 6.36 9.35
C CYS A 23 -6.15 7.59 9.38
N SER A 24 -6.00 8.15 10.58
CA SER A 24 -5.06 9.25 10.84
C SER A 24 -3.98 8.80 11.81
N MET A 25 -2.95 9.64 11.98
CA MET A 25 -1.87 9.42 12.93
C MET A 25 -1.02 8.20 12.56
N VAL A 26 -0.81 7.25 13.48
CA VAL A 26 0.27 6.27 13.35
C VAL A 26 -0.24 4.87 13.06
N SER A 27 -1.13 4.31 13.90
CA SER A 27 -1.45 2.88 13.86
C SER A 27 -2.04 2.41 12.54
N GLY A 28 -3.03 3.13 12.01
CA GLY A 28 -3.66 2.83 10.73
C GLY A 28 -2.71 3.00 9.54
N PRO A 29 -2.09 4.18 9.35
CA PRO A 29 -1.12 4.38 8.26
C PRO A 29 0.07 3.43 8.32
N TYR A 30 0.54 3.05 9.51
CA TYR A 30 1.61 2.07 9.67
C TYR A 30 1.18 0.65 9.26
N CYS A 31 -0.04 0.24 9.62
CA CYS A 31 -0.62 -1.03 9.15
C CYS A 31 -0.68 -1.07 7.61
N ALA A 32 -1.19 0.01 7.00
CA ALA A 32 -1.29 0.10 5.54
C ALA A 32 0.09 0.19 4.86
N LYS A 33 1.07 0.84 5.49
CA LYS A 33 2.47 0.81 5.04
C LYS A 33 2.98 -0.63 4.93
N ILE A 34 2.75 -1.47 5.95
CA ILE A 34 3.14 -2.89 5.89
C ILE A 34 2.45 -3.60 4.72
N MET A 35 1.18 -3.30 4.46
CA MET A 35 0.47 -3.87 3.30
C MET A 35 1.10 -3.44 1.96
N ALA A 36 1.52 -2.18 1.85
CA ALA A 36 2.24 -1.68 0.68
C ALA A 36 3.60 -2.38 0.48
N ASP A 37 4.35 -2.58 1.57
CA ASP A 37 5.62 -3.32 1.55
C ASP A 37 5.41 -4.77 1.07
N LEU A 38 4.27 -5.37 1.43
CA LEU A 38 3.84 -6.69 0.98
C LEU A 38 3.21 -6.71 -0.43
N GLY A 39 3.15 -5.57 -1.11
CA GLY A 39 2.81 -5.48 -2.53
C GLY A 39 1.43 -4.94 -2.87
N ALA A 40 0.64 -4.53 -1.88
CA ALA A 40 -0.64 -3.87 -2.14
C ALA A 40 -0.44 -2.48 -2.77
N GLU A 41 -1.37 -2.10 -3.66
CA GLU A 41 -1.56 -0.70 -4.07
C GLU A 41 -2.39 0.01 -2.99
N VAL A 42 -1.73 0.80 -2.15
CA VAL A 42 -2.37 1.53 -1.06
C VAL A 42 -2.61 2.97 -1.47
N ILE A 43 -3.87 3.41 -1.44
CA ILE A 43 -4.28 4.79 -1.68
C ILE A 43 -4.73 5.37 -0.35
N LYS A 44 -3.99 6.36 0.14
CA LYS A 44 -4.35 7.10 1.35
C LYS A 44 -5.36 8.20 1.01
N ILE A 45 -6.47 8.19 1.73
CA ILE A 45 -7.54 9.18 1.65
C ILE A 45 -7.41 10.09 2.86
N GLU A 46 -7.29 11.39 2.62
CA GLU A 46 -7.07 12.38 3.65
C GLU A 46 -8.08 13.52 3.54
N PRO A 47 -8.37 14.24 4.65
CA PRO A 47 -9.17 15.45 4.59
C PRO A 47 -8.59 16.47 3.59
N PRO A 48 -9.44 17.17 2.83
CA PRO A 48 -8.98 18.27 1.98
C PRO A 48 -8.35 19.38 2.83
N VAL A 49 -7.43 20.14 2.24
CA VAL A 49 -6.68 21.25 2.86
C VAL A 49 -5.62 20.79 3.87
N ASP A 50 -6.05 20.19 4.99
CA ASP A 50 -5.15 19.92 6.12
C ASP A 50 -4.48 18.54 6.04
N GLY A 51 -5.02 17.58 5.29
CA GLY A 51 -4.48 16.22 5.26
C GLY A 51 -4.46 15.53 6.63
N ASP A 52 -3.66 14.48 6.76
CA ASP A 52 -3.42 13.77 8.02
C ASP A 52 -2.66 14.68 9.02
N PRO A 53 -3.13 14.84 10.28
CA PRO A 53 -2.43 15.60 11.31
C PRO A 53 -0.96 15.19 11.52
N ALA A 54 -0.60 13.92 11.24
CA ALA A 54 0.78 13.45 11.31
C ALA A 54 1.75 14.19 10.37
N ARG A 55 1.26 14.92 9.37
CA ARG A 55 2.08 15.71 8.44
C ARG A 55 2.69 16.98 9.06
N ARG A 56 2.24 17.38 10.25
CA ARG A 56 2.65 18.60 10.97
C ARG A 56 3.20 18.33 12.37
N MET A 57 3.43 17.06 12.71
CA MET A 57 4.13 16.65 13.93
C MET A 57 5.60 16.48 13.64
#